data_AF-A0AAU0S189-F1
#
_entry.id   AF-A0AAU0S189-F1
#
_cell.length_a   1.000
_cell.length_b   1.000
_cell.length_c   1.000
_cell.angle_alpha   90.00
_cell.angle_beta   90.00
_cell.angle_gamma   90.00
#
_symmetry.space_group_name_H-M   'P 1'
#
loop_
_entity.id
_entity.type
_entity.pdbx_description
1 polymer ?
#
loop_
_entity_poly.entity_id
_entity_poly.type
_entity_poly.pdbx_seq_one_letter_code
_entity_poly.pdbx_strand_id
1 'polypeptide(L)' 'MSLDGIALPKGVGPDAEKLLDAITQAGTTEDLNRAGGKAEGFVFGLESGKAIKSQIAERLYVAYDDACTQRLTELSA' A
#
# COMPACT_ATOMS: atom_id res chain seq x y z
N MET A 1 9.82 -3.26 4.43
CA MET A 1 9.11 -2.00 4.10
C MET A 1 8.16 -1.67 5.24
N SER A 2 8.06 -0.42 5.70
CA SER A 2 7.17 -0.05 6.83
C SER A 2 6.45 1.26 6.52
N LEU A 3 5.21 1.41 6.98
CA LEU A 3 4.44 2.67 6.89
C LEU A 3 4.80 3.67 8.02
N ASP A 4 5.92 3.44 8.70
CA ASP A 4 6.35 4.23 9.85
C ASP A 4 6.53 5.71 9.46
N GLY A 5 5.98 6.61 10.28
CA GLY A 5 6.02 8.04 10.03
C GLY A 5 4.94 8.57 9.08
N ILE A 6 4.03 7.74 8.54
CA ILE A 6 2.79 8.21 7.90
C ILE A 6 1.72 8.40 8.98
N ALA A 7 1.26 9.64 9.16
CA ALA A 7 0.24 9.97 10.15
C ALA A 7 -1.15 9.49 9.67
N LEU A 8 -1.46 8.23 9.95
CA LEU A 8 -2.71 7.59 9.55
C LEU A 8 -3.84 7.90 10.55
N PRO A 9 -5.10 8.00 10.07
CA PRO A 9 -6.26 8.11 10.94
C PRO A 9 -6.39 6.88 11.86
N LYS A 10 -7.08 7.07 12.99
CA LYS A 10 -7.39 5.95 13.90
C LYS A 10 -8.18 4.87 13.16
N GLY A 11 -7.73 3.64 13.26
CA GLY A 11 -8.35 2.48 12.60
C GLY A 11 -7.84 2.19 11.19
N VAL A 12 -7.20 3.15 10.51
CA VAL A 12 -6.67 2.96 9.15
C VAL A 12 -5.31 2.25 9.15
N GLY A 13 -4.47 2.50 10.16
CA GLY A 13 -3.14 1.90 10.31
C GLY A 13 -3.11 0.39 10.11
N PRO A 14 -3.89 -0.39 10.87
CA PRO A 14 -3.89 -1.85 10.76
C PRO A 14 -4.29 -2.36 9.38
N ASP A 15 -5.24 -1.72 8.70
CA ASP A 15 -5.66 -2.15 7.36
C ASP A 15 -4.62 -1.75 6.30
N ALA A 16 -3.98 -0.59 6.46
CA ALA A 16 -2.87 -0.18 5.61
C ALA A 16 -1.66 -1.12 5.75
N GLU A 17 -1.31 -1.49 6.98
CA GLU A 17 -0.22 -2.44 7.26
C GLU A 17 -0.52 -3.84 6.69
N LYS A 18 -1.77 -4.33 6.79
CA LYS A 18 -2.17 -5.60 6.17
C LYS A 18 -2.04 -5.59 4.65
N LEU A 19 -2.36 -4.47 4.01
CA LEU A 19 -2.21 -4.33 2.56
C LEU A 19 -0.72 -4.32 2.16
N LEU A 20 0.11 -3.65 2.95
CA LEU A 20 1.56 -3.69 2.75
C LEU A 20 2.12 -5.11 2.94
N ASP A 21 1.68 -5.80 3.99
CA ASP A 21 2.08 -7.19 4.25
C ASP A 21 1.69 -8.09 3.06
N ALA A 22 0.45 -7.99 2.56
CA ALA A 22 0.00 -8.73 1.39
C ALA A 22 0.85 -8.47 0.13
N ILE A 23 1.29 -7.22 -0.08
CA ILE A 23 2.23 -6.88 -1.17
C ILE A 23 3.56 -7.59 -0.95
N THR A 24 4.15 -7.48 0.24
CA THR A 24 5.47 -8.06 0.52
C THR A 24 5.49 -9.60 0.54
N GLN A 25 4.36 -10.22 0.90
CA GLN A 25 4.21 -11.68 0.95
C GLN A 25 3.75 -12.28 -0.38
N ALA A 26 3.46 -11.46 -1.40
CA ALA A 26 2.94 -11.94 -2.66
C ALA A 26 3.87 -12.99 -3.30
N GLY A 27 3.33 -14.17 -3.60
CA GLY A 27 4.12 -15.30 -4.12
C GLY A 27 4.25 -15.33 -5.64
N THR A 28 3.42 -14.56 -6.36
CA THR A 28 3.40 -14.50 -7.82
C THR A 28 3.10 -13.07 -8.28
N THR A 29 3.44 -12.77 -9.53
CA THR A 29 3.15 -11.47 -10.13
C THR A 29 1.65 -11.17 -10.17
N GLU A 30 0.79 -12.18 -10.35
CA GLU A 30 -0.67 -12.00 -10.29
C GLU A 30 -1.15 -11.63 -8.89
N ASP A 31 -0.63 -12.29 -7.84
CA ASP A 31 -0.97 -11.97 -6.46
C ASP A 31 -0.49 -10.57 -6.08
N LEU A 32 0.71 -10.20 -6.54
CA LEU A 32 1.28 -8.87 -6.36
C LEU A 32 0.42 -7.78 -7.02
N ASN A 33 0.00 -7.96 -8.28
CA ASN A 33 -0.89 -7.02 -8.97
C ASN A 33 -2.23 -6.87 -8.23
N ARG A 34 -2.77 -7.97 -7.70
CA ARG A 34 -4.01 -7.95 -6.93
C ARG A 34 -3.84 -7.22 -5.59
N ALA A 35 -2.73 -7.43 -4.89
CA ALA A 35 -2.42 -6.76 -3.64
C ALA A 35 -2.17 -5.25 -3.86
N GLY A 36 -1.38 -4.90 -4.88
CA GLY A 36 -1.12 -3.52 -5.30
C GLY A 36 -2.41 -2.77 -5.66
N GLY A 37 -3.25 -3.35 -6.52
CA GLY A 37 -4.53 -2.74 -6.89
C GLY A 37 -5.50 -2.55 -5.71
N LYS A 38 -5.49 -3.45 -4.72
CA LYS A 38 -6.25 -3.25 -3.47
C LYS A 38 -5.68 -2.11 -2.63
N ALA A 39 -4.36 -2.00 -2.54
CA ALA A 39 -3.70 -0.93 -1.82
C ALA A 39 -3.99 0.44 -2.48
N GLU A 40 -3.90 0.54 -3.80
CA GLU A 40 -4.26 1.74 -4.54
C GLU A 40 -5.73 2.13 -4.33
N GLY A 41 -6.65 1.18 -4.48
CA GLY A 41 -8.08 1.41 -4.26
C GLY A 41 -8.40 1.83 -2.82
N PHE A 42 -7.66 1.32 -1.84
CA PHE A 42 -7.79 1.71 -0.44
C PHE A 42 -7.35 3.17 -0.22
N VAL A 43 -6.18 3.57 -0.73
CA VAL A 43 -5.71 4.96 -0.62
C VAL A 43 -6.66 5.92 -1.32
N PHE A 44 -7.12 5.56 -2.53
CA PHE A 44 -8.10 6.35 -3.28
C PHE A 44 -9.42 6.50 -2.49
N GLY A 45 -9.92 5.41 -1.89
CA GLY A 45 -11.14 5.45 -1.08
C GLY A 45 -11.01 6.37 0.13
N LEU A 46 -9.85 6.36 0.80
CA LEU A 46 -9.58 7.27 1.92
C LEU A 46 -9.47 8.72 1.48
N GLU A 47 -8.84 8.99 0.34
CA GLU A 47 -8.71 10.36 -0.19
C GLU A 47 -10.06 10.90 -0.67
N SER A 48 -10.76 10.13 -1.49
CA SER A 48 -12.08 10.49 -2.04
C SER A 48 -13.12 10.67 -0.92
N GLY A 49 -13.05 9.83 0.11
CA GLY A 49 -13.86 9.94 1.33
C GLY A 49 -13.42 11.05 2.29
N LYS A 50 -12.35 11.80 1.97
CA LYS A 50 -11.74 12.85 2.81
C LYS A 50 -11.31 12.37 4.20
N ALA A 51 -11.07 11.08 4.36
CA ALA A 51 -10.53 10.49 5.58
C ALA A 51 -9.05 10.86 5.78
N ILE A 52 -8.33 11.08 4.68
CA ILE A 52 -6.94 11.56 4.66
C ILE A 52 -6.78 12.77 3.74
N LYS A 53 -5.73 13.55 3.97
CA LYS A 53 -5.30 14.63 3.05
C LYS A 53 -4.46 14.06 1.92
N SER A 54 -4.40 14.76 0.79
CA SER A 54 -3.59 14.33 -0.37
C SER A 54 -2.11 14.12 -0.07
N GLN A 55 -1.52 14.90 0.86
CA GLN A 55 -0.13 14.65 1.30
C GLN A 55 0.04 13.28 1.98
N ILE A 56 -0.96 12.80 2.70
CA ILE A 56 -0.92 11.47 3.33
C ILE A 56 -1.19 10.38 2.29
N ALA A 57 -2.12 10.64 1.36
CA ALA A 57 -2.41 9.73 0.25
C ALA A 57 -1.17 9.52 -0.64
N GLU A 58 -0.47 10.59 -1.03
CA GLU A 58 0.77 10.54 -1.81
C GLU A 58 1.81 9.66 -1.13
N ARG A 59 2.04 9.85 0.17
CA ARG A 59 3.00 9.03 0.93
C ARG A 59 2.62 7.56 0.99
N LEU A 60 1.32 7.24 1.04
CA LEU A 60 0.84 5.85 0.97
C LEU A 60 1.04 5.26 -0.42
N TYR A 61 0.69 5.99 -1.49
CA TYR A 61 0.93 5.54 -2.85
C TYR A 61 2.41 5.24 -3.09
N VAL A 62 3.31 6.14 -2.68
CA VAL A 62 4.76 5.92 -2.80
C VAL A 62 5.21 4.69 -2.01
N ALA A 63 4.74 4.52 -0.77
CA ALA A 63 5.13 3.38 0.06
C ALA A 63 4.67 2.04 -0.53
N TYR A 64 3.45 1.98 -1.09
CA TYR A 64 2.94 0.78 -1.73
C TYR A 64 3.60 0.51 -3.09
N ASP A 65 3.83 1.55 -3.89
CA ASP A 65 4.52 1.43 -5.19
C ASP A 65 5.96 0.91 -5.03
N ASP A 66 6.70 1.44 -4.07
CA ASP A 66 8.06 0.98 -3.78
C ASP A 66 8.05 -0.48 -3.26
N ALA A 67 7.11 -0.84 -2.40
CA ALA A 67 6.93 -2.22 -1.95
C ALA A 67 6.60 -3.16 -3.12
N CYS A 68 5.72 -2.75 -4.04
CA CYS A 68 5.37 -3.51 -5.22
C CYS A 68 6.58 -3.67 -6.15
N THR A 69 7.31 -2.60 -6.41
CA THR A 69 8.51 -2.60 -7.27
C THR A 69 9.59 -3.51 -6.70
N GLN A 70 9.85 -3.42 -5.39
CA GLN A 70 10.79 -4.29 -4.69
C GLN A 70 10.35 -5.75 -4.83
N ARG A 71 9.09 -6.06 -4.53
CA ARG A 71 8.61 -7.44 -4.61
C ARG A 71 8.61 -8.00 -6.03
N LEU A 72 8.23 -7.18 -7.02
CA LEU A 72 8.27 -7.56 -8.42
C LEU A 72 9.69 -7.90 -8.86
N THR A 73 10.67 -7.12 -8.39
CA THR A 73 12.10 -7.38 -8.65
C THR A 73 12.52 -8.73 -8.07
N GLU A 74 12.11 -9.04 -6.84
CA GLU A 74 12.39 -10.35 -6.21
C GLU A 74 11.73 -11.52 -6.94
N LEU A 75 10.50 -11.34 -7.45
CA LEU A 75 9.78 -12.38 -8.19
C LEU A 75 10.29 -12.60 -9.62
N SER A 76 11.02 -11.62 -10.15
CA SER A 76 11.56 -11.65 -11.51
C SER A 76 13.06 -11.99 -11.56
N ALA A 77 13.70 -12.16 -10.40
CA ALA A 77 15.10 -12.54 -10.23
C ALA A 77 15.29 -14.06 -10.22
#